data_AF-A0A1H0Q0B4-F1
#
_entry.id   AF-A0A1H0Q0B4-F1
#
_cell.length_a   1.000
_cell.length_b   1.000
_cell.length_c   1.000
_cell.angle_alpha   90.00
_cell.angle_beta   90.00
_cell.angle_gamma   90.00
#
_symmetry.space_group_name_H-M   'P 1'
#
loop_
_entity.id
_entity.type
_entity.pdbx_description
1 polymer ?
#
loop_
_entity_poly.entity_id
_entity_poly.type
_entity_poly.pdbx_seq_one_letter_code
_entity_poly.pdbx_strand_id
1 'polypeptide(L)'
;MTDYADTTAGRREHARRSAVDLAAHLERQAAWSRETFGPAPRTTGILAHIGSEIAEIAAAPEDLSEWMDVVILAFDGALRVATPAAVVAALVAKQDKNEGRTWPDWRQFGDDEAIEHDRTGE
;
A
#
# COMPACT_ATOMS: atom_id res chain seq x y z
N MET A 1 13.83 -38.96 2.73
CA MET A 1 12.41 -38.56 2.76
C MET A 1 12.40 -37.06 2.67
N THR A 2 12.15 -36.51 1.48
CA THR A 2 12.13 -35.05 1.27
C THR A 2 10.94 -34.47 2.03
N ASP A 3 11.20 -33.44 2.85
CA ASP A 3 10.14 -32.70 3.55
C ASP A 3 9.17 -32.13 2.51
N TYR A 4 7.87 -32.37 2.69
CA TYR A 4 6.83 -31.88 1.79
C TYR A 4 6.94 -30.36 1.61
N ALA A 5 7.39 -29.63 2.65
CA ALA A 5 7.63 -28.19 2.61
C ALA A 5 8.69 -27.75 1.58
N ASP A 6 9.65 -28.60 1.23
CA ASP A 6 10.74 -28.28 0.29
C ASP A 6 10.40 -28.66 -1.17
N THR A 7 9.21 -29.21 -1.40
CA THR A 7 8.69 -29.41 -2.75
C THR A 7 8.12 -28.10 -3.30
N THR A 8 8.12 -27.92 -4.62
CA THR A 8 7.47 -26.77 -5.28
C THR A 8 5.98 -26.67 -4.92
N ALA A 9 5.31 -27.80 -4.66
CA ALA A 9 3.94 -27.84 -4.17
C ALA A 9 3.83 -27.36 -2.71
N GLY A 10 4.74 -27.79 -1.84
CA GLY A 10 4.81 -27.34 -0.44
C GLY A 10 5.13 -25.86 -0.28
N ARG A 11 6.05 -25.32 -1.10
CA ARG A 11 6.33 -23.87 -1.13
C ARG A 11 5.13 -23.05 -1.60
N ARG A 12 4.40 -23.51 -2.61
CA ARG A 12 3.17 -22.83 -3.09
C ARG A 12 2.03 -22.88 -2.07
N GLU A 13 1.89 -24.00 -1.37
CA GLU A 13 0.89 -24.18 -0.33
C GLU A 13 1.24 -23.38 0.94
N HIS A 14 2.51 -23.31 1.31
CA HIS A 14 2.98 -22.43 2.39
C HIS A 14 2.77 -20.95 2.02
N ALA A 15 3.14 -20.54 0.79
CA ALA A 15 2.87 -19.19 0.31
C ALA A 15 1.37 -18.84 0.28
N ARG A 16 0.49 -19.81 -0.06
CA ARG A 16 -0.96 -19.64 0.02
C ARG A 16 -1.48 -19.51 1.45
N ARG A 17 -0.96 -20.27 2.40
CA ARG A 17 -1.33 -20.14 3.83
C ARG A 17 -0.75 -18.89 4.50
N SER A 18 0.34 -18.36 3.97
CA SER A 18 1.00 -17.14 4.44
C SER A 18 0.53 -15.88 3.69
N ALA A 19 -0.29 -16.02 2.64
CA ALA A 19 -0.83 -14.88 1.90
C ALA A 19 -1.93 -14.19 2.70
N VAL A 20 -1.73 -12.90 2.98
CA VAL A 20 -2.78 -12.06 3.56
C VAL A 20 -3.88 -11.85 2.51
N ASP A 21 -5.11 -12.21 2.85
CA ASP A 21 -6.27 -11.70 2.15
C ASP A 21 -6.40 -10.21 2.45
N LEU A 22 -5.95 -9.38 1.51
CA LEU A 22 -5.95 -7.92 1.66
C LEU A 22 -7.36 -7.37 1.83
N ALA A 23 -8.38 -7.94 1.16
CA ALA A 23 -9.75 -7.47 1.30
C ALA A 23 -10.25 -7.73 2.74
N ALA A 24 -10.00 -8.93 3.27
CA ALA A 24 -10.35 -9.26 4.65
C ALA A 24 -9.54 -8.43 5.67
N HIS A 25 -8.29 -8.08 5.37
CA HIS A 25 -7.50 -7.18 6.20
C HIS A 25 -8.10 -5.77 6.25
N LEU A 26 -8.41 -5.20 5.08
CA LEU A 26 -9.01 -3.87 4.95
C LEU A 26 -10.40 -3.78 5.58
N GLU A 27 -11.16 -4.87 5.59
CA GLU A 27 -12.44 -4.95 6.31
C GLU A 27 -12.23 -4.83 7.83
N ARG A 28 -11.26 -5.57 8.40
CA ARG A 28 -10.90 -5.44 9.82
C ARG A 28 -10.40 -4.04 10.16
N GLN A 29 -9.57 -3.46 9.29
CA GLN A 29 -9.06 -2.10 9.47
C GLN A 29 -10.19 -1.07 9.46
N ALA A 30 -11.11 -1.14 8.49
CA ALA A 30 -12.25 -0.23 8.40
C ALA A 30 -13.15 -0.30 9.64
N ALA A 31 -13.41 -1.52 10.14
CA ALA A 31 -14.22 -1.72 11.34
C ALA A 31 -13.55 -1.09 12.57
N TRP A 32 -12.28 -1.44 12.83
CA TRP A 32 -11.52 -0.88 13.95
C TRP A 32 -11.40 0.65 13.88
N SER A 33 -11.12 1.20 12.70
CA SER A 33 -10.96 2.63 12.50
C SER A 33 -12.27 3.41 12.71
N ARG A 34 -13.41 2.88 12.26
CA ARG A 34 -14.72 3.51 12.48
C ARG A 34 -15.11 3.49 13.96
N GLU A 35 -14.78 2.43 14.68
CA GLU A 35 -15.03 2.33 16.12
C GLU A 35 -14.12 3.26 16.92
N THR A 36 -12.84 3.36 16.54
CA THR A 36 -11.84 4.14 17.29
C THR A 36 -11.93 5.64 16.99
N PHE A 37 -12.11 6.02 15.72
CA PHE A 37 -12.01 7.41 15.26
C PHE A 37 -13.34 8.00 14.76
N GLY A 38 -14.42 7.22 14.85
CA GLY A 38 -15.75 7.59 14.41
C GLY A 38 -15.95 7.45 12.89
N PRO A 39 -17.19 7.64 12.40
CA PRO A 39 -17.57 7.33 11.01
C PRO A 39 -17.31 8.47 10.00
N ALA A 40 -16.92 9.66 10.46
CA ALA A 40 -16.74 10.84 9.61
C ALA A 40 -15.63 10.63 8.55
N PRO A 41 -15.60 11.43 7.45
CA PRO A 41 -14.57 11.30 6.42
C PRO A 41 -13.14 11.54 6.89
N ARG A 42 -12.94 12.36 7.94
CA ARG A 42 -11.65 12.61 8.62
C ARG A 42 -10.48 13.05 7.70
N THR A 43 -10.74 13.38 6.43
CA THR A 43 -9.73 13.62 5.38
C THR A 43 -8.63 14.58 5.81
N THR A 44 -8.97 15.77 6.33
CA THR A 44 -7.97 16.74 6.79
C THR A 44 -7.07 16.19 7.91
N GLY A 45 -7.65 15.43 8.84
CA GLY A 45 -6.87 14.83 9.93
C GLY A 45 -5.97 13.69 9.46
N ILE A 46 -6.45 12.85 8.54
CA ILE A 46 -5.66 11.77 7.93
C ILE A 46 -4.48 12.36 7.13
N LEU A 47 -4.72 13.39 6.32
CA LEU A 47 -3.67 14.04 5.54
C LEU A 47 -2.63 14.72 6.43
N ALA A 48 -3.06 15.36 7.52
CA ALA A 48 -2.14 15.94 8.50
C ALA A 48 -1.26 14.85 9.13
N HIS A 49 -1.84 13.70 9.47
CA HIS A 49 -1.10 12.59 10.07
C HIS A 49 -0.10 11.96 9.09
N ILE A 50 -0.50 11.73 7.83
CA ILE A 50 0.41 11.28 6.76
C ILE A 50 1.63 12.23 6.64
N GLY A 51 1.42 13.53 6.80
CA GLY A 51 2.52 14.50 6.80
C GLY A 51 3.51 14.32 7.97
N SER A 52 3.02 13.93 9.15
CA SER A 52 3.87 13.56 10.28
C SER A 52 4.65 12.28 10.00
N GLU A 53 3.99 11.22 9.52
CA GLU A 53 4.68 9.94 9.24
C GLU A 53 5.74 10.06 8.13
N ILE A 54 5.53 10.93 7.14
CA ILE A 54 6.57 11.24 6.14
C ILE A 54 7.81 11.85 6.81
N ALA A 55 7.64 12.68 7.85
CA ALA A 55 8.77 13.23 8.59
C ALA A 55 9.48 12.15 9.42
N GLU A 56 8.75 11.16 9.94
CA GLU A 56 9.31 10.02 10.67
C GLU A 56 10.11 9.09 9.73
N ILE A 57 9.58 8.78 8.54
CA ILE A 57 10.33 8.10 7.46
C ILE A 57 11.60 8.87 7.10
N ALA A 58 11.53 10.20 6.97
CA ALA A 58 12.71 11.00 6.64
C ALA A 58 13.80 10.93 7.72
N ALA A 59 13.41 10.71 8.98
CA ALA A 59 14.34 10.53 10.10
C ALA A 59 14.87 9.08 10.21
N ALA A 60 14.08 8.08 9.84
CA ALA A 60 14.41 6.66 9.94
C ALA A 60 13.97 5.87 8.68
N PRO A 61 14.60 6.10 7.51
CA PRO A 61 14.11 5.56 6.23
C PRO A 61 14.21 4.03 6.11
N GLU A 62 15.06 3.40 6.91
CA GLU A 62 15.21 1.94 6.97
C GLU A 62 14.19 1.29 7.93
N ASP A 63 13.42 2.07 8.69
CA ASP A 63 12.38 1.54 9.55
C ASP A 63 11.11 1.25 8.75
N LEU A 64 10.84 -0.04 8.55
CA LEU A 64 9.67 -0.51 7.82
C LEU A 64 8.35 -0.08 8.49
N SER A 65 8.28 0.09 9.82
CA SER A 65 7.01 0.47 10.46
C SER A 65 6.54 1.84 10.02
N GLU A 66 7.45 2.81 9.87
CA GLU A 66 7.12 4.18 9.45
C GLU A 66 6.50 4.21 8.04
N TRP A 67 7.02 3.38 7.14
CA TRP A 67 6.40 3.18 5.83
C TRP A 67 5.01 2.56 5.93
N MET A 68 4.81 1.62 6.86
CA MET A 68 3.51 0.97 7.05
C MET A 68 2.49 1.93 7.68
N ASP A 69 2.89 2.89 8.50
CA ASP A 69 1.99 3.90 9.05
C ASP A 69 1.39 4.77 7.95
N VAL A 70 2.19 5.20 6.96
CA VAL A 70 1.68 5.89 5.76
C VAL A 70 0.70 5.00 4.97
N VAL A 71 1.02 3.72 4.77
CA VAL A 71 0.15 2.77 4.05
C VAL A 71 -1.19 2.59 4.77
N ILE A 72 -1.17 2.42 6.09
CA ILE A 72 -2.36 2.27 6.92
C ILE A 72 -3.22 3.53 6.84
N LEU A 73 -2.63 4.71 6.95
CA LEU A 73 -3.38 5.98 6.86
C LEU A 73 -3.95 6.23 5.46
N ALA A 74 -3.20 5.90 4.40
CA ALA A 74 -3.70 5.98 3.03
C ALA A 74 -4.89 5.04 2.80
N PHE A 75 -4.83 3.81 3.32
CA PHE A 75 -5.97 2.90 3.31
C PHE A 75 -7.13 3.38 4.17
N ASP A 76 -6.89 3.98 5.34
CA ASP A 76 -7.97 4.57 6.13
C ASP A 76 -8.73 5.60 5.29
N GLY A 77 -8.02 6.55 4.67
CA GLY A 77 -8.60 7.54 3.77
C GLY A 77 -9.43 6.93 2.63
N ALA A 78 -8.90 5.90 1.97
CA ALA A 78 -9.61 5.20 0.90
C ALA A 78 -10.88 4.48 1.41
N LEU A 79 -10.82 3.83 2.57
CA LEU A 79 -11.93 3.11 3.22
C LEU A 79 -13.04 4.04 3.76
N ARG A 80 -12.78 5.36 3.83
CA ARG A 80 -13.82 6.36 4.09
C ARG A 80 -14.74 6.60 2.90
N VAL A 81 -14.28 6.32 1.67
CA VAL A 81 -15.00 6.65 0.43
C VAL A 81 -15.34 5.42 -0.43
N ALA A 82 -14.77 4.26 -0.12
CA ALA A 82 -14.95 3.03 -0.88
C ALA A 82 -15.04 1.79 0.03
N THR A 83 -15.56 0.69 -0.50
CA THR A 83 -15.57 -0.61 0.17
C THR A 83 -14.18 -1.27 0.11
N PRO A 84 -13.84 -2.20 1.03
CA PRO A 84 -12.57 -2.93 0.97
C PRO A 84 -12.28 -3.54 -0.40
N ALA A 85 -13.26 -4.21 -1.01
CA ALA A 85 -13.11 -4.80 -2.34
C ALA A 85 -12.85 -3.75 -3.44
N ALA A 86 -13.52 -2.58 -3.36
CA ALA A 86 -13.29 -1.49 -4.31
C ALA A 86 -11.91 -0.86 -4.13
N VAL A 87 -11.39 -0.76 -2.89
CA VAL A 87 -10.02 -0.30 -2.62
C VAL A 87 -9.00 -1.27 -3.22
N VAL A 88 -9.16 -2.59 -3.03
CA VAL A 88 -8.26 -3.59 -3.65
C VAL A 88 -8.30 -3.49 -5.19
N ALA A 89 -9.49 -3.40 -5.78
CA ALA A 89 -9.64 -3.26 -7.22
C ALA A 89 -8.98 -1.97 -7.75
N ALA A 90 -9.16 -0.85 -7.05
CA ALA A 90 -8.55 0.43 -7.41
C ALA A 90 -7.02 0.41 -7.26
N LEU A 91 -6.49 -0.25 -6.23
CA LEU A 91 -5.05 -0.44 -6.03
C LEU A 91 -4.43 -1.20 -7.21
N VAL A 92 -5.02 -2.35 -7.59
CA VAL A 92 -4.55 -3.16 -8.73
C VAL A 92 -4.65 -2.36 -10.03
N ALA A 93 -5.82 -1.76 -10.33
CA ALA A 93 -6.00 -0.99 -11.55
C ALA A 93 -5.06 0.22 -11.64
N LYS A 94 -4.72 0.85 -10.51
CA LYS A 94 -3.76 1.95 -10.47
C LYS A 94 -2.34 1.46 -10.76
N GLN A 95 -1.97 0.29 -10.25
CA GLN A 95 -0.68 -0.34 -10.54
C GLN A 95 -0.59 -0.73 -12.02
N ASP A 96 -1.61 -1.38 -12.58
CA ASP A 96 -1.67 -1.72 -14.01
C ASP A 96 -1.52 -0.45 -14.89
N LYS A 97 -2.19 0.65 -14.50
CA LYS A 97 -2.04 1.94 -15.19
C LYS A 97 -0.61 2.48 -15.07
N ASN A 98 0.04 2.35 -13.91
CA ASN A 98 1.42 2.79 -13.73
C ASN A 98 2.39 1.97 -14.59
N GLU A 99 2.20 0.65 -14.69
CA GLU A 99 3.01 -0.25 -15.52
C GLU A 99 2.82 0.01 -17.02
N GLY A 100 1.63 0.45 -17.43
CA GLY A 100 1.32 0.81 -18.82
C GLY A 100 1.81 2.20 -19.25
N ARG A 101 2.45 2.98 -18.38
CA ARG A 101 2.99 4.31 -18.70
C ARG A 101 4.38 4.26 -19.31
N THR A 102 4.74 5.32 -20.00
CA THR A 102 6.12 5.54 -20.44
C THR A 102 6.92 6.13 -19.29
N TRP A 103 7.99 5.45 -18.89
CA TRP A 103 8.92 5.89 -17.86
C TRP A 103 10.30 6.15 -18.45
N PRO A 104 11.03 7.17 -17.98
CA PRO A 104 12.41 7.39 -18.38
C PRO A 104 13.32 6.30 -17.78
N ASP A 105 14.53 6.13 -18.32
CA ASP A 105 15.53 5.23 -17.75
C ASP A 105 16.00 5.78 -16.40
N TRP A 106 15.68 5.07 -15.32
CA TRP A 106 16.01 5.49 -13.95
C TRP A 106 17.51 5.72 -13.72
N ARG A 107 18.38 5.10 -14.53
CA ARG A 107 19.83 5.27 -14.45
C ARG A 107 20.31 6.68 -14.81
N GLN A 108 19.43 7.52 -15.33
CA GLN A 108 19.72 8.91 -15.68
C GLN A 108 19.46 9.88 -14.52
N PHE A 109 18.95 9.38 -13.39
CA PHE A 109 18.55 10.16 -12.22
C PHE A 109 19.47 9.86 -11.04
N GLY A 110 19.62 10.80 -10.12
CA GLY A 110 20.28 10.55 -8.83
C GLY A 110 19.44 9.65 -7.91
N ASP A 111 20.06 9.00 -6.92
CA ASP A 111 19.38 8.08 -6.00
C ASP A 111 18.23 8.74 -5.22
N ASP A 112 18.33 10.05 -4.96
CA ASP A 112 17.32 10.86 -4.26
C ASP A 112 16.40 11.66 -5.20
N GLU A 113 16.57 11.53 -6.52
CA GLU A 113 15.81 12.31 -7.49
C GLU A 113 14.47 11.62 -7.82
N ALA A 114 13.39 12.39 -7.81
CA ALA A 114 12.07 11.88 -8.16
C ALA A 114 12.00 11.51 -9.64
N ILE A 115 11.49 10.31 -9.93
CA ILE A 115 11.21 9.85 -11.29
C ILE A 115 9.71 9.86 -11.52
N GLU A 116 9.28 10.55 -12.58
CA GLU A 116 7.89 10.60 -13.00
C GLU A 116 7.72 10.03 -14.42
N HIS A 117 6.52 9.56 -14.73
CA HIS A 117 6.15 9.13 -16.08
C HIS A 117 6.06 10.32 -17.02
N ASP A 118 6.28 10.07 -18.32
CA ASP A 118 6.06 11.08 -19.35
C ASP A 118 4.58 11.47 -19.41
N ARG A 119 4.31 12.78 -19.21
CA ARG A 119 2.97 13.38 -19.25
C ARG A 119 2.67 14.04 -20.59
N THR A 120 3.55 13.93 -21.57
CA THR A 120 3.37 14.55 -22.89
C THR A 120 2.14 13.95 -23.57
N GLY A 121 1.04 14.72 -23.60
CA GLY A 121 -0.21 14.32 -24.24
C GLY A 121 -1.28 13.73 -23.30
N GLU A 122 -1.06 13.73 -21.97
CA GLU A 122 -2.15 13.60 -20.97
C GLU A 122 -2.93 14.93 -20.81
#